data_AF-A0A9Q4DLG9-F1
#
_entry.id   AF-A0A9Q4DLG9-F1
#
_cell.length_a   1.000
_cell.length_b   1.000
_cell.length_c   1.000
_cell.angle_alpha   90.00
_cell.angle_beta   90.00
_cell.angle_gamma   90.00
#
_symmetry.space_group_name_H-M   'P 1'
#
loop_
_entity.id
_entity.type
_entity.pdbx_description
1 polymer ?
#
loop_
_entity_poly.entity_id
_entity_poly.type
_entity_poly.pdbx_seq_one_letter_code
_entity_poly.pdbx_strand_id
1 'polypeptide(L)'
;MVRKEYPFKLSNKLGHYLRIKQAQLTIERDKPVTLQEVHKEMADYIGVARSAMAFIKSENYNPSLIVAMAIAEYLGVAVEDIFQIERKKEDTE
;
A
#
# COMPACT_ATOMS: atom_id res chain seq x y z
N MET A 1 18.15 9.24 19.40
CA MET A 1 16.73 9.58 19.16
C MET A 1 15.89 8.46 19.78
N VAL A 2 15.11 8.75 20.82
CA VAL A 2 14.25 7.75 21.46
C VAL A 2 13.19 7.32 20.45
N ARG A 3 13.07 6.02 20.18
CA ARG A 3 11.90 5.51 19.43
C ARG A 3 10.69 5.74 20.34
N LYS A 4 9.82 6.68 19.96
CA LYS A 4 8.50 6.79 20.59
C LYS A 4 7.75 5.51 20.24
N GLU A 5 7.63 4.61 21.20
CA GLU A 5 6.77 3.44 21.06
C GLU A 5 5.33 3.90 21.21
N TYR A 6 4.62 3.92 20.09
CA TYR A 6 3.19 4.16 20.10
C TYR A 6 2.46 2.85 20.40
N PRO A 7 1.33 2.86 21.13
CA PRO A 7 0.50 1.67 21.35
C PRO A 7 -0.26 1.27 20.08
N PHE A 8 0.17 1.76 18.92
CA PHE A 8 -0.49 1.68 17.64
C PHE A 8 0.49 1.13 16.59
N LYS A 9 0.03 0.23 15.73
CA LYS A 9 0.74 -0.28 14.57
C LYS A 9 -0.07 0.02 13.30
N LEU A 10 0.62 0.35 12.22
CA LEU A 10 -0.01 0.45 10.91
C LEU A 10 -0.23 -0.96 10.35
N SER A 11 -1.47 -1.26 10.00
CA SER A 11 -1.90 -2.41 9.22
C SER A 11 -2.01 -2.00 7.76
N ASN A 12 -1.42 -2.79 6.86
CA ASN A 12 -1.28 -2.45 5.44
C ASN A 12 -1.95 -3.53 4.57
N LYS A 13 -3.03 -3.16 3.89
CA LYS A 13 -3.82 -4.01 2.98
C LYS A 13 -3.51 -3.75 1.50
N LEU A 14 -2.48 -2.96 1.18
CA LEU A 14 -2.14 -2.58 -0.20
C LEU A 14 -2.01 -3.78 -1.15
N GLY A 15 -1.43 -4.90 -0.69
CA GLY A 15 -1.29 -6.11 -1.49
C GLY A 15 -2.63 -6.67 -2.02
N HIS A 16 -3.72 -6.53 -1.24
CA HIS A 16 -5.06 -6.94 -1.66
C HIS A 16 -5.56 -6.07 -2.82
N TYR A 17 -5.47 -4.75 -2.67
CA TYR A 17 -5.93 -3.80 -3.70
C TYR A 17 -5.10 -3.86 -4.98
N LEU A 18 -3.80 -4.16 -4.88
CA LEU A 18 -2.96 -4.35 -6.06
C LEU A 18 -3.36 -5.58 -6.88
N ARG A 19 -3.81 -6.66 -6.23
CA ARG A 19 -4.35 -7.82 -6.95
C ARG A 19 -5.67 -7.51 -7.65
N ILE A 20 -6.54 -6.74 -6.99
CA ILE A 20 -7.78 -6.26 -7.62
C ILE A 20 -7.45 -5.40 -8.85
N LYS A 21 -6.54 -4.43 -8.71
CA LYS A 21 -6.09 -3.56 -9.81
C LYS A 21 -5.46 -4.36 -10.95
N GLN A 22 -4.67 -5.38 -10.64
CA GLN A 22 -4.09 -6.28 -11.63
C GLN A 22 -5.16 -7.02 -12.44
N ALA A 23 -6.17 -7.59 -11.76
CA ALA A 23 -7.28 -8.28 -12.42
C ALA A 23 -8.09 -7.31 -13.30
N GLN A 24 -8.39 -6.12 -12.78
CA GLN A 24 -9.06 -5.06 -13.54
C GLN A 24 -8.28 -4.69 -14.80
N LEU A 25 -6.98 -4.39 -14.69
CA LEU A 25 -6.15 -4.03 -15.84
C LEU A 25 -6.01 -5.17 -16.85
N THR A 26 -6.03 -6.42 -16.39
CA THR A 26 -5.99 -7.59 -17.28
C THR A 26 -7.25 -7.66 -18.15
N ILE A 27 -8.42 -7.39 -17.56
CA ILE A 27 -9.70 -7.34 -18.26
C ILE A 27 -9.75 -6.13 -19.20
N GLU A 28 -9.40 -4.93 -18.71
CA GLU A 28 -9.46 -3.69 -19.49
C GLU A 28 -8.52 -3.69 -20.71
N ARG A 29 -7.37 -4.35 -20.61
CA ARG A 29 -6.36 -4.38 -21.67
C ARG A 29 -6.44 -5.61 -22.58
N ASP A 30 -7.36 -6.53 -22.28
CA ASP A 30 -7.49 -7.83 -22.96
C ASP A 30 -6.14 -8.58 -23.06
N LYS A 31 -5.30 -8.46 -22.03
CA LYS A 31 -3.99 -9.11 -21.96
C LYS A 31 -3.57 -9.34 -20.51
N PRO A 32 -2.83 -10.42 -20.21
CA PRO A 32 -2.29 -10.64 -18.87
C PRO A 32 -1.41 -9.48 -18.41
N VAL A 33 -1.72 -8.90 -17.25
CA VAL A 33 -0.88 -7.88 -16.59
C VAL A 33 -0.21 -8.49 -15.38
N THR A 34 1.10 -8.27 -15.25
CA THR A 34 1.88 -8.74 -14.10
C THR A 34 1.81 -7.74 -12.94
N LEU A 35 1.99 -8.21 -11.70
CA LEU A 35 2.11 -7.32 -10.54
C LEU A 35 3.30 -6.34 -10.65
N GLN A 36 4.34 -6.71 -11.39
CA GLN A 36 5.49 -5.82 -11.64
C GLN A 36 5.08 -4.62 -12.50
N GLU A 37 4.22 -4.82 -13.50
CA GLU A 37 3.67 -3.74 -14.31
C GLU A 37 2.77 -2.83 -13.48
N VAL A 38 1.89 -3.40 -12.63
CA VAL A 38 1.04 -2.60 -11.74
C VAL A 38 1.87 -1.74 -10.78
N HIS A 39 2.94 -2.30 -10.19
CA HIS A 39 3.84 -1.52 -9.34
C HIS A 39 4.57 -0.41 -10.10
N LYS A 40 4.98 -0.68 -11.35
CA LYS A 40 5.63 0.32 -12.20
C LYS A 40 4.66 1.45 -12.51
N GLU A 41 3.44 1.14 -12.93
CA GLU A 41 2.43 2.16 -13.24
C GLU A 41 2.06 2.99 -12.02
N MET A 42 1.92 2.37 -10.85
CA MET A 42 1.70 3.09 -9.61
C MET A 42 2.90 3.98 -9.24
N ALA A 43 4.13 3.53 -9.46
CA ALA A 43 5.34 4.33 -9.20
C ALA A 43 5.42 5.53 -10.15
N ASP A 44 5.15 5.30 -11.43
CA ASP A 44 5.14 6.31 -12.48
C ASP A 44 4.03 7.34 -12.22
N TYR A 45 2.85 6.91 -11.76
CA TYR A 45 1.73 7.79 -11.39
C TYR A 45 2.05 8.69 -10.17
N ILE A 46 2.65 8.12 -9.12
CA ILE A 46 2.99 8.87 -7.90
C ILE A 46 4.25 9.74 -8.09
N GLY A 47 5.08 9.42 -9.09
CA GLY A 47 6.35 10.11 -9.33
C GLY A 47 7.47 9.69 -8.36
N VAL A 48 7.44 8.43 -7.88
CA VAL A 48 8.46 7.89 -6.97
C VAL A 48 9.37 6.89 -7.68
N ALA A 49 10.61 6.77 -7.21
CA ALA A 49 11.53 5.76 -7.73
C ALA A 49 10.96 4.34 -7.51
N ARG A 50 11.19 3.42 -8.47
CA ARG A 50 10.69 2.03 -8.37
C ARG A 50 11.15 1.30 -7.10
N SER A 51 12.28 1.70 -6.52
CA SER A 51 12.78 1.18 -5.24
C SER A 51 11.84 1.49 -4.07
N ALA A 52 11.07 2.58 -4.12
CA ALA A 52 10.06 2.91 -3.11
C ALA A 52 8.86 1.95 -3.13
N MET A 53 8.61 1.26 -4.24
CA MET A 53 7.58 0.22 -4.33
C MET A 53 8.05 -1.15 -3.81
N ALA A 54 9.37 -1.34 -3.60
CA ALA A 54 9.88 -2.58 -3.04
C ALA A 54 9.37 -2.83 -1.60
N PHE A 55 8.86 -1.80 -0.93
CA PHE A 55 8.37 -1.87 0.45
C PHE A 55 6.96 -2.45 0.61
N ILE A 56 6.24 -2.70 -0.49
CA ILE A 56 4.88 -3.30 -0.46
C ILE A 56 4.89 -4.72 0.11
N LYS A 57 6.05 -5.37 0.16
CA LYS A 57 6.22 -6.74 0.70
C LYS A 57 6.37 -6.81 2.21
N SER A 58 6.46 -5.68 2.91
CA SER A 58 6.65 -5.64 4.35
C SER A 58 5.43 -5.04 5.04
N GLU A 59 4.84 -5.78 5.98
CA GLU A 59 3.84 -5.26 6.93
C GLU A 59 4.35 -4.08 7.77
N ASN A 60 5.64 -3.72 7.65
CA ASN A 60 6.27 -2.59 8.33
C ASN A 60 6.46 -1.36 7.42
N TYR A 61 5.88 -1.36 6.22
CA TYR A 61 5.90 -0.16 5.38
C TYR A 61 4.99 0.91 5.96
N ASN A 62 5.60 2.00 6.44
CA ASN A 62 4.91 3.19 6.93
C ASN A 62 5.13 4.33 5.90
N PRO A 63 4.25 4.46 4.89
CA PRO A 63 4.37 5.52 3.90
C PRO A 63 4.23 6.90 4.54
N SER A 64 4.75 7.93 3.87
CA SER A 64 4.32 9.30 4.18
C SER A 64 2.84 9.46 3.84
N LEU A 65 2.16 10.42 4.49
CA LEU A 65 0.74 10.68 4.21
C LEU A 65 0.50 10.98 2.73
N ILE A 66 1.37 11.78 2.10
CA ILE A 66 1.28 12.09 0.66
C ILE A 66 1.32 10.82 -0.20
N VAL A 67 2.23 9.91 0.10
CA VAL A 67 2.34 8.63 -0.63
C VAL A 67 1.11 7.76 -0.39
N ALA A 68 0.60 7.69 0.84
CA ALA A 68 -0.61 6.93 1.16
C ALA A 68 -1.83 7.45 0.39
N MET A 69 -2.01 8.78 0.36
CA MET A 69 -3.10 9.44 -0.38
C MET A 69 -3.00 9.19 -1.88
N ALA A 70 -1.80 9.32 -2.47
CA ALA A 70 -1.59 9.10 -3.89
C ALA A 70 -1.80 7.63 -4.31
N ILE A 71 -1.44 6.68 -3.44
CA ILE A 71 -1.75 5.25 -3.62
C ILE A 71 -3.29 5.04 -3.65
N ALA A 72 -4.01 5.65 -2.71
CA ALA A 72 -5.46 5.55 -2.63
C ALA A 72 -6.14 6.13 -3.88
N GLU A 73 -5.66 7.28 -4.35
CA GLU A 73 -6.11 7.92 -5.59
C GLU A 73 -5.90 7.03 -6.82
N TYR A 74 -4.70 6.46 -6.99
CA TYR A 74 -4.40 5.52 -8.09
C TYR A 74 -5.30 4.27 -8.10
N LEU A 75 -5.63 3.77 -6.91
CA LEU A 75 -6.45 2.58 -6.72
C LEU A 75 -7.96 2.89 -6.74
N GLY A 76 -8.36 4.15 -6.61
CA GLY A 76 -9.76 4.57 -6.57
C GLY A 76 -10.51 4.13 -5.32
N VAL A 77 -9.83 4.03 -4.17
CA VAL A 77 -10.40 3.60 -2.88
C VAL A 77 -10.03 4.59 -1.77
N ALA A 78 -10.65 4.48 -0.60
CA ALA A 78 -10.32 5.34 0.53
C ALA A 78 -8.96 4.95 1.13
N VAL A 79 -8.21 5.90 1.70
CA VAL A 79 -6.87 5.62 2.24
C VAL A 79 -6.95 4.69 3.46
N GLU A 80 -8.03 4.79 4.24
CA GLU A 80 -8.37 3.94 5.40
C GLU A 80 -8.74 2.50 5.03
N ASP A 81 -9.09 2.24 3.77
CA ASP A 81 -9.29 0.88 3.27
C ASP A 81 -7.95 0.16 3.10
N ILE A 82 -6.92 0.93 2.75
CA ILE A 82 -5.56 0.43 2.50
C ILE A 82 -4.73 0.41 3.79
N PHE A 83 -4.81 1.46 4.60
CA PHE A 83 -3.96 1.69 5.76
C PHE A 83 -4.80 1.91 7.01
N GLN A 84 -4.68 1.01 7.99
CA GLN A 84 -5.47 1.05 9.22
C GLN A 84 -4.57 1.11 10.45
N ILE A 85 -5.02 1.77 11.51
CA ILE A 85 -4.30 1.77 12.78
C ILE A 85 -4.86 0.68 13.67
N GLU A 86 -4.02 -0.27 14.04
CA GLU A 86 -4.32 -1.32 15.02
C GLU A 86 -3.72 -0.94 16.37
N ARG A 87 -4.52 -0.99 17.44
CA ARG A 87 -4.02 -0.87 18.80
C ARG A 87 -3.34 -2.18 19.20
N LYS A 88 -2.09 -2.14 19.67
CA LYS A 88 -1.50 -3.30 20.37
C LYS A 88 -2.41 -3.59 21.56
N LYS A 89 -3.03 -4.77 21.60
CA LYS A 89 -3.70 -5.23 22.81
C LYS A 89 -2.60 -5.30 23.88
N GLU A 90 -2.79 -4.59 24.99
CA GLU A 90 -2.02 -4.88 26.18
C GLU A 90 -2.38 -6.32 26.54
N ASP A 91 -1.39 -7.22 26.54
CA ASP A 91 -1.53 -8.56 27.09
C ASP A 91 -1.96 -8.37 28.55
N THR A 92 -3.27 -8.43 28.78
CA THR A 92 -3.83 -8.46 30.13
C THR A 92 -3.70 -9.90 30.57
N GLU A 93 -2.62 -10.17 31.33
CA GLU A 93 -2.46 -11.40 32.11
C GLU A 93 -3.58 -11.57 33.15
#